data_AF-I3XQ25-F1
#
_entry.id   AF-I3XQ25-F1
#
_cell.length_a   1.000
_cell.length_b   1.000
_cell.length_c   1.000
_cell.angle_alpha   90.00
_cell.angle_beta   90.00
_cell.angle_gamma   90.00
#
_symmetry.space_group_name_H-M   'P 1'
#
loop_
_entity.id
_entity.type
_entity.pdbx_description
1 polymer ?
#
loop_
_entity_poly.entity_id
_entity_poly.type
_entity_poly.pdbx_seq_one_letter_code
_entity_poly.pdbx_strand_id
1 'polypeptide(L)'
;MSEINPTGEATNIGTSGSGDVLIDLSNIPLKPLGKREISQLEMALIIGTLYRPEILELIHDPVERSTWVDSLAVAAGAYARMKAGLPVSQIAEELGRSETTIRSHLNMKTKAGKLIHETYEKLKKGELKLLIPFIKAPAAGFEDQIKVLKEELEKQREKNRQLETRVNELTELLKHRENEVQALKEEVNRLQNELEAKSKELNTCIDNNRLLKERIDGFMKNLYKVLEELQNTINTG
;
A
#
# COMPACT_ATOMS: atom_id res chain seq x y z
N MET A 1 -21.66 -16.96 -18.45
CA MET A 1 -22.93 -16.31 -18.86
C MET A 1 -22.58 -15.36 -19.98
N SER A 2 -23.03 -15.65 -21.19
CA SER A 2 -22.76 -14.89 -22.41
C SER A 2 -23.78 -13.75 -22.54
N GLU A 3 -23.32 -12.50 -22.45
CA GLU A 3 -24.13 -11.35 -22.86
C GLU A 3 -24.03 -11.17 -24.37
N ILE A 4 -25.20 -11.08 -25.01
CA ILE A 4 -25.40 -10.93 -26.45
C ILE A 4 -25.56 -9.42 -26.73
N ASN A 5 -24.68 -8.85 -27.56
CA ASN A 5 -24.78 -7.48 -28.05
C ASN A 5 -25.58 -7.46 -29.38
N PRO A 6 -26.49 -6.50 -29.66
CA PRO A 6 -27.51 -6.65 -30.70
C PRO A 6 -27.11 -6.13 -32.10
N THR A 7 -25.83 -6.04 -32.45
CA THR A 7 -25.39 -5.45 -33.74
C THR A 7 -24.54 -6.34 -34.65
N GLY A 8 -24.29 -7.62 -34.32
CA GLY A 8 -23.82 -8.61 -35.30
C GLY A 8 -22.45 -8.38 -35.96
N GLU A 9 -21.64 -7.41 -35.51
CA GLU A 9 -20.23 -7.31 -35.91
C GLU A 9 -19.35 -7.92 -34.81
N ALA A 10 -18.75 -9.08 -35.09
CA ALA A 10 -17.82 -9.74 -34.20
C ALA A 10 -16.46 -9.02 -34.23
N THR A 11 -16.22 -8.10 -33.29
CA THR A 11 -14.86 -7.71 -32.94
C THR A 11 -14.26 -8.83 -32.09
N ASN A 12 -13.57 -9.77 -32.73
CA ASN A 12 -12.85 -10.83 -32.04
C ASN A 12 -11.64 -10.21 -31.30
N ILE A 13 -11.85 -9.79 -30.06
CA ILE A 13 -10.78 -9.45 -29.13
C ILE A 13 -10.30 -10.78 -28.52
N GLY A 14 -9.42 -11.47 -29.23
CA GLY A 14 -8.75 -12.65 -28.71
C GLY A 14 -7.64 -12.23 -27.74
N THR A 15 -7.83 -12.51 -26.45
CA THR A 15 -6.77 -12.37 -25.45
C THR A 15 -5.81 -13.55 -25.58
N SER A 16 -4.60 -13.29 -26.09
CA SER A 16 -3.50 -14.23 -26.01
C SER A 16 -2.84 -14.12 -24.63
N GLY A 17 -2.43 -15.25 -24.05
CA GLY A 17 -1.98 -15.40 -22.66
C GLY A 17 -0.66 -14.71 -22.27
N SER A 18 -0.25 -13.64 -22.97
CA SER A 18 0.87 -12.76 -22.61
C SER A 18 0.46 -11.32 -22.26
N GLY A 19 -0.85 -10.99 -22.28
CA GLY A 19 -1.30 -9.61 -22.05
C GLY A 19 -1.08 -8.67 -23.25
N ASP A 20 -0.58 -9.19 -24.36
CA ASP A 20 -0.43 -8.46 -25.61
C ASP A 20 -1.76 -8.48 -26.38
N VAL A 21 -2.28 -7.29 -26.68
CA VAL A 21 -3.45 -7.11 -27.55
C VAL A 21 -2.95 -6.99 -28.99
N LEU A 22 -3.28 -7.97 -29.83
CA LEU A 22 -3.02 -7.90 -31.27
C LEU A 22 -4.10 -7.03 -31.93
N ILE A 23 -3.73 -5.84 -32.40
CA ILE A 23 -4.62 -5.08 -33.30
C ILE A 23 -4.45 -5.64 -34.70
N ASP A 24 -5.48 -6.31 -35.19
CA ASP A 24 -5.52 -6.78 -36.58
C ASP A 24 -5.75 -5.59 -37.53
N LEU A 25 -4.68 -5.19 -38.22
CA LEU A 25 -4.66 -4.15 -39.24
C LEU A 25 -4.75 -4.73 -40.68
N SER A 26 -4.99 -6.03 -40.83
CA SER A 26 -4.91 -6.72 -42.13
C SER A 26 -6.03 -6.32 -43.10
N ASN A 27 -7.18 -5.87 -42.59
CA ASN A 27 -8.38 -5.56 -43.38
C ASN A 27 -8.63 -4.05 -43.57
N ILE A 28 -7.59 -3.22 -43.59
CA ILE A 28 -7.76 -1.77 -43.74
C ILE A 28 -7.88 -1.36 -45.22
N PRO A 29 -8.91 -0.59 -45.59
CA PRO A 29 -9.10 -0.13 -46.96
C PRO A 29 -8.05 0.91 -47.35
N LEU A 30 -7.13 0.54 -48.24
CA LEU A 30 -6.08 1.43 -48.75
C LEU A 30 -6.59 2.51 -49.72
N LYS A 31 -7.77 2.28 -50.31
CA LYS A 31 -8.52 3.22 -51.14
C LYS A 31 -9.93 3.37 -50.54
N PRO A 32 -10.06 4.08 -49.42
CA PRO A 32 -11.30 4.08 -48.66
C PRO A 32 -12.44 4.75 -49.43
N LEU A 33 -13.62 4.13 -49.35
CA LEU A 33 -14.87 4.62 -49.92
C LEU A 33 -15.81 5.07 -48.80
N GLY A 34 -16.11 6.37 -48.79
CA GLY A 34 -17.01 6.97 -47.81
C GLY A 34 -16.39 7.13 -46.41
N LYS A 35 -17.17 7.72 -45.50
CA LYS A 35 -16.66 8.23 -44.21
C LYS A 35 -16.11 7.15 -43.28
N ARG A 36 -16.74 5.97 -43.22
CA ARG A 36 -16.32 4.86 -42.34
C ARG A 36 -14.92 4.37 -42.70
N GLU A 37 -14.70 4.07 -43.98
CA GLU A 37 -13.41 3.58 -44.46
C GLU A 37 -12.31 4.64 -44.35
N ILE A 38 -12.63 5.91 -44.61
CA ILE A 38 -11.69 7.02 -44.41
C ILE A 38 -11.23 7.06 -42.95
N SER A 39 -12.18 6.97 -42.00
CA SER A 39 -11.87 6.97 -40.58
C SER A 39 -11.06 5.74 -40.14
N GLN A 40 -11.33 4.57 -40.72
CA GLN A 40 -10.54 3.36 -40.46
C GLN A 40 -9.09 3.52 -40.92
N LEU A 41 -8.88 4.01 -42.15
CA LEU A 41 -7.52 4.26 -42.65
C LEU A 41 -6.83 5.36 -41.83
N GLU A 42 -7.53 6.44 -41.49
CA GLU A 42 -6.99 7.52 -40.63
C GLU A 42 -6.52 6.98 -39.27
N MET A 43 -7.38 6.22 -38.57
CA MET A 43 -7.07 5.63 -37.27
C MET A 43 -5.89 4.66 -37.35
N ALA A 44 -5.84 3.84 -38.39
CA ALA A 44 -4.73 2.93 -38.63
C ALA A 44 -3.40 3.65 -38.82
N LEU A 45 -3.40 4.76 -39.56
CA LEU A 45 -2.21 5.57 -39.80
C LEU A 45 -1.75 6.29 -38.54
N ILE A 46 -2.67 6.78 -37.71
CA ILE A 46 -2.36 7.38 -36.40
C ILE A 46 -1.72 6.34 -35.49
N ILE A 47 -2.39 5.22 -35.23
CA ILE A 47 -1.90 4.17 -34.34
C ILE A 47 -0.57 3.62 -34.87
N GLY A 48 -0.51 3.31 -36.17
CA GLY A 48 0.67 2.76 -36.80
C GLY A 48 1.90 3.67 -36.75
N THR A 49 1.69 4.98 -36.64
CA THR A 49 2.78 5.95 -36.56
C THR A 49 3.16 6.27 -35.11
N LEU A 50 2.19 6.38 -34.20
CA LEU A 50 2.43 6.68 -32.79
C LEU A 50 3.28 5.61 -32.09
N TYR A 51 3.11 4.33 -32.46
CA TYR A 51 3.85 3.22 -31.86
C TYR A 51 5.21 2.94 -32.50
N ARG A 52 5.70 3.82 -33.39
CA ARG A 52 7.08 3.73 -33.88
C ARG A 52 8.06 4.14 -32.78
N PRO A 53 9.19 3.43 -32.60
CA PRO A 53 10.19 3.76 -31.57
C PRO A 53 10.63 5.23 -31.61
N GLU A 54 10.90 5.75 -32.81
CA GLU A 54 11.32 7.15 -33.01
C GLU A 54 10.27 8.20 -32.60
N ILE A 55 8.97 7.83 -32.56
CA ILE A 55 7.88 8.73 -32.17
C ILE A 55 7.61 8.64 -30.69
N LEU A 56 7.69 7.43 -30.12
CA LEU A 56 7.57 7.21 -28.67
C LEU A 56 8.61 8.04 -27.89
N GLU A 57 9.82 8.21 -28.44
CA GLU A 57 10.83 9.11 -27.88
C GLU A 57 10.43 10.59 -27.97
N LEU A 58 9.92 11.03 -29.12
CA LEU A 58 9.53 12.44 -29.35
C LEU A 58 8.32 12.88 -28.51
N ILE A 59 7.37 11.96 -28.26
CA ILE A 59 6.18 12.26 -27.43
C ILE A 59 6.43 12.04 -25.94
N HIS A 60 7.64 11.61 -25.56
CA HIS A 60 8.03 11.47 -24.16
C HIS A 60 7.96 12.81 -23.43
N ASP A 61 8.48 13.89 -24.04
CA ASP A 61 8.39 15.25 -23.52
C ASP A 61 6.93 15.75 -23.54
N PRO A 62 6.32 16.07 -22.38
CA PRO A 62 4.96 16.59 -22.30
C PRO A 62 4.71 17.87 -23.09
N VAL A 63 5.73 18.72 -23.26
CA VAL A 63 5.62 20.01 -23.96
C VAL A 63 5.47 19.79 -25.47
N GLU A 64 6.31 18.93 -26.05
CA GLU A 64 6.27 18.66 -27.50
C GLU A 64 5.16 17.69 -27.90
N ARG A 65 4.69 16.85 -26.97
CA ARG A 65 3.67 15.82 -27.20
C ARG A 65 2.41 16.36 -27.88
N SER A 66 1.88 17.48 -27.39
CA SER A 66 0.63 18.04 -27.92
C SER A 66 0.77 18.45 -29.39
N THR A 67 1.88 19.10 -29.73
CA THR A 67 2.18 19.55 -31.10
C THR A 67 2.42 18.36 -32.04
N TRP A 68 3.13 17.33 -31.57
CA TRP A 68 3.35 16.11 -32.36
C TRP A 68 2.07 15.37 -32.64
N VAL A 69 1.22 15.18 -31.62
CA VAL A 69 -0.05 14.46 -31.75
C VAL A 69 -1.00 15.20 -32.69
N ASP A 70 -1.14 16.53 -32.56
CA ASP A 70 -1.97 17.34 -33.46
C ASP A 70 -1.46 17.26 -34.91
N SER A 71 -0.15 17.42 -35.12
CA SER A 71 0.44 17.37 -36.47
C SER A 71 0.29 16.00 -37.13
N LEU A 72 0.44 14.91 -36.37
CA LEU A 72 0.24 13.55 -36.86
C LEU A 72 -1.22 13.26 -37.18
N ALA A 73 -2.16 13.70 -36.33
CA ALA A 73 -3.59 13.53 -36.57
C ALA A 73 -4.04 14.23 -37.85
N VAL A 74 -3.64 15.50 -38.04
CA VAL A 74 -3.93 16.27 -39.26
C VAL A 74 -3.31 15.60 -40.49
N ALA A 75 -2.06 15.15 -40.40
CA ALA A 75 -1.39 14.47 -41.51
C ALA A 75 -2.06 13.14 -41.89
N ALA A 76 -2.46 12.33 -40.91
CA ALA A 76 -3.16 11.07 -41.12
C ALA A 76 -4.53 11.28 -41.77
N GLY A 77 -5.32 12.22 -41.23
CA GLY A 77 -6.65 12.55 -41.77
C GLY A 77 -6.58 13.12 -43.18
N ALA A 78 -5.55 13.92 -43.48
CA ALA A 78 -5.30 14.43 -44.83
C ALA A 78 -4.95 13.29 -45.79
N TYR A 79 -4.06 12.39 -45.37
CA TYR A 79 -3.59 11.28 -46.20
C TYR A 79 -4.73 10.29 -46.51
N ALA A 80 -5.57 9.96 -45.52
CA ALA A 80 -6.71 9.08 -45.69
C ALA A 80 -7.73 9.63 -46.71
N ARG A 81 -8.04 10.93 -46.63
CA ARG A 81 -8.94 11.60 -47.58
C ARG A 81 -8.35 11.73 -48.98
N MET A 82 -7.05 11.98 -49.08
CA MET A 82 -6.35 11.96 -50.37
C MET A 82 -6.46 10.57 -51.04
N LYS A 83 -6.35 9.48 -50.26
CA LYS A 83 -6.53 8.12 -50.77
C LYS A 83 -7.98 7.78 -51.15
N ALA A 84 -8.96 8.47 -50.57
CA ALA A 84 -10.35 8.45 -51.01
C ALA A 84 -10.62 9.32 -52.26
N GLY A 85 -9.61 10.04 -52.77
CA GLY A 85 -9.72 10.87 -53.98
C GLY A 85 -10.30 12.26 -53.75
N LEU A 86 -10.39 12.74 -52.50
CA LEU A 86 -10.89 14.09 -52.20
C LEU A 86 -9.89 15.16 -52.69
N PRO A 87 -10.36 16.29 -53.24
CA PRO A 87 -9.50 17.41 -53.58
C PRO A 87 -8.96 18.10 -52.33
N VAL A 88 -7.76 18.68 -52.43
CA VAL A 88 -7.06 19.34 -51.31
C VAL A 88 -7.90 20.42 -50.63
N SER A 89 -8.70 21.18 -51.39
CA SER A 89 -9.60 22.21 -50.88
C SER A 89 -10.62 21.64 -49.89
N GLN A 90 -11.26 20.54 -50.25
CA GLN A 90 -12.23 19.84 -49.40
C GLN A 90 -11.55 19.23 -48.18
N ILE A 91 -10.34 18.66 -48.33
CA ILE A 91 -9.57 18.12 -47.20
C ILE A 91 -9.26 19.23 -46.18
N ALA A 92 -8.86 20.40 -46.66
CA ALA A 92 -8.54 21.55 -45.84
C ALA A 92 -9.76 22.05 -45.06
N GLU A 93 -10.92 22.16 -45.71
CA GLU A 93 -12.19 22.50 -45.09
C GLU A 93 -12.60 21.48 -44.01
N GLU A 94 -12.59 20.19 -44.34
CA GLU A 94 -13.00 19.12 -43.41
C GLU A 94 -12.10 19.01 -42.17
N LEU A 95 -10.80 19.30 -42.31
CA LEU A 95 -9.84 19.23 -41.20
C LEU A 95 -9.65 20.57 -40.49
N GLY A 96 -10.31 21.64 -40.95
CA GLY A 96 -10.18 22.98 -40.37
C GLY A 96 -8.76 23.56 -40.46
N ARG A 97 -8.02 23.25 -41.54
CA ARG A 97 -6.64 23.72 -41.77
C ARG A 97 -6.52 24.42 -43.12
N SER A 98 -5.44 25.18 -43.33
CA SER A 98 -5.20 25.81 -44.64
C SER A 98 -4.81 24.77 -45.70
N GLU A 99 -5.16 25.01 -46.96
CA GLU A 99 -4.69 24.17 -48.07
C GLU A 99 -3.17 24.05 -48.11
N THR A 100 -2.44 25.13 -47.80
CA THR A 100 -0.98 25.13 -47.76
C THR A 100 -0.45 24.14 -46.73
N THR A 101 -1.06 24.08 -45.54
CA THR A 101 -0.73 23.10 -44.49
C THR A 101 -0.99 21.68 -44.98
N ILE A 102 -2.18 21.43 -45.55
CA ILE A 102 -2.55 20.12 -46.09
C ILE A 102 -1.58 19.68 -47.20
N ARG A 103 -1.29 20.55 -48.19
CA ARG A 103 -0.32 20.26 -49.26
C ARG A 103 1.06 19.96 -48.70
N SER A 104 1.47 20.62 -47.62
CA SER A 104 2.78 20.38 -47.00
C SER A 104 2.86 19.01 -46.36
N HIS A 105 1.79 18.54 -45.70
CA HIS A 105 1.71 17.16 -45.19
C HIS A 105 1.65 16.13 -46.32
N LEU A 106 0.77 16.31 -47.31
CA LEU A 106 0.59 15.35 -48.41
C LEU A 106 1.85 15.22 -49.29
N ASN A 107 2.59 16.31 -49.49
CA ASN A 107 3.84 16.31 -50.25
C ASN A 107 5.07 15.98 -49.38
N MET A 108 4.89 15.48 -48.16
CA MET A 108 5.99 15.04 -47.29
C MET A 108 7.01 16.14 -46.96
N LYS A 109 6.60 17.42 -47.01
CA LYS A 109 7.46 18.54 -46.61
C LYS A 109 7.60 18.61 -45.09
N THR A 110 6.55 18.19 -44.36
CA THR A 110 6.55 18.11 -42.90
C THR A 110 7.05 16.75 -42.41
N LYS A 111 7.62 16.70 -41.21
CA LYS A 111 8.06 15.44 -40.60
C LYS A 111 6.88 14.50 -40.34
N ALA A 112 5.75 15.01 -39.84
CA ALA A 112 4.52 14.24 -39.70
C ALA A 112 4.04 13.64 -41.05
N GLY A 113 4.07 14.41 -42.14
CA GLY A 113 3.67 13.91 -43.47
C GLY A 113 4.55 12.77 -43.97
N LYS A 114 5.87 12.86 -43.76
CA LYS A 114 6.82 11.77 -44.08
C LYS A 114 6.50 10.48 -43.32
N LEU A 115 6.31 10.60 -42.01
CA LEU A 115 6.04 9.46 -41.13
C LEU A 115 4.74 8.75 -41.50
N ILE A 116 3.66 9.51 -41.74
CA ILE A 116 2.37 8.96 -42.18
C ILE A 116 2.52 8.26 -43.53
N HIS A 117 3.23 8.85 -44.49
CA HIS A 117 3.46 8.21 -45.79
C HIS A 117 4.19 6.88 -45.64
N GLU A 118 5.26 6.83 -44.87
CA GLU A 118 6.00 5.60 -44.61
C GLU A 118 5.13 4.55 -43.90
N THR A 119 4.27 4.96 -42.96
CA THR A 119 3.37 4.05 -42.24
C THR A 119 2.34 3.47 -43.20
N TYR A 120 1.81 4.29 -44.10
CA TYR A 120 0.92 3.82 -45.16
C TYR A 120 1.61 2.79 -46.08
N GLU A 121 2.86 3.03 -46.48
CA GLU A 121 3.59 2.08 -47.34
C GLU A 121 3.87 0.75 -46.61
N LYS A 122 4.22 0.79 -45.33
CA LYS A 122 4.36 -0.42 -44.49
C LYS A 122 3.03 -1.16 -44.34
N LEU A 123 1.94 -0.42 -44.09
CA LEU A 123 0.59 -0.98 -44.01
C LEU A 123 0.20 -1.66 -45.32
N LYS A 124 0.44 -1.01 -46.46
CA LYS A 124 0.17 -1.54 -47.81
C LYS A 124 0.94 -2.83 -48.12
N LYS A 125 2.15 -2.99 -47.57
CA LYS A 125 2.97 -4.20 -47.72
C LYS A 125 2.64 -5.31 -46.71
N GLY A 126 1.76 -5.06 -45.74
CA GLY A 126 1.49 -5.98 -44.63
C GLY A 126 2.66 -6.11 -43.65
N GLU A 127 3.60 -5.16 -43.65
CA GLU A 127 4.80 -5.17 -42.81
C GLU A 127 4.61 -4.43 -41.48
N LEU A 128 3.42 -3.85 -41.26
CA LEU A 128 3.12 -3.10 -40.04
C LEU A 128 2.83 -4.07 -38.88
N LYS A 129 3.89 -4.53 -38.22
CA LYS A 129 3.80 -5.30 -36.97
C LYS A 129 3.69 -4.32 -35.79
N LEU A 130 2.48 -4.11 -35.29
CA LEU A 130 2.29 -3.36 -34.05
C LEU A 130 2.48 -4.28 -32.86
N LEU A 131 3.66 -4.19 -32.25
CA LEU A 131 3.83 -4.55 -30.86
C LEU A 131 3.34 -3.36 -30.05
N ILE A 132 2.19 -3.51 -29.40
CA ILE A 132 1.70 -2.56 -28.41
C ILE A 132 2.09 -3.15 -27.06
N PRO A 133 3.21 -2.74 -26.46
CA PRO A 133 3.43 -3.05 -25.06
C PRO A 133 2.32 -2.33 -24.31
N PHE A 134 1.35 -3.06 -23.78
CA PHE A 134 0.33 -2.49 -22.92
C PHE A 134 1.06 -1.86 -21.73
N ILE A 135 1.19 -0.53 -21.76
CA ILE A 135 1.66 0.37 -20.70
C ILE A 135 2.51 -0.34 -19.64
N LYS A 136 3.73 -0.74 -19.99
CA LYS A 136 4.82 -0.40 -19.08
C LYS A 136 4.99 1.08 -19.31
N ALA A 137 4.45 1.90 -18.40
CA ALA A 137 4.84 3.31 -18.32
C ALA A 137 6.37 3.37 -18.54
N PRO A 138 6.90 4.34 -19.32
CA PRO A 138 8.35 4.44 -19.47
C PRO A 138 8.93 4.51 -18.07
N ALA A 139 9.60 3.43 -17.65
CA ALA A 139 10.28 3.40 -16.37
C ALA A 139 11.46 4.38 -16.38
N ALA A 140 11.84 4.87 -17.56
CA ALA A 140 12.86 5.87 -17.78
C ALA A 140 12.51 7.18 -17.07
N GLY A 141 13.25 7.46 -15.99
CA GLY A 141 13.08 8.64 -15.14
C GLY A 141 12.53 8.33 -13.74
N PHE A 142 12.05 7.10 -13.51
CA PHE A 142 11.65 6.62 -12.19
C PHE A 142 12.68 5.68 -11.57
N GLU A 143 13.78 5.32 -12.25
CA GLU A 143 14.81 4.43 -11.68
C GLU A 143 15.36 4.94 -10.35
N ASP A 144 15.65 6.24 -10.26
CA ASP A 144 16.16 6.86 -9.03
C ASP A 144 15.10 6.88 -7.92
N GLN A 145 13.84 7.14 -8.26
CA GLN A 145 12.73 7.10 -7.29
C GLN A 145 12.49 5.67 -6.80
N ILE A 146 12.56 4.68 -7.69
CA ILE A 146 12.44 3.26 -7.36
C ILE A 146 13.60 2.83 -6.46
N LYS A 147 14.82 3.33 -6.71
CA LYS A 147 15.99 3.05 -5.87
C LYS A 147 15.81 3.63 -4.46
N VAL A 148 15.44 4.91 -4.35
CA VAL A 148 15.17 5.57 -3.06
C VAL A 148 14.03 4.88 -2.31
N LEU A 149 12.95 4.53 -3.00
CA LEU A 149 11.82 3.81 -2.38
C LEU A 149 12.22 2.42 -1.90
N LYS A 150 13.08 1.71 -2.63
CA LYS A 150 13.62 0.41 -2.19
C LYS A 150 14.51 0.55 -0.97
N GLU A 151 15.38 1.56 -0.93
CA GLU A 151 16.24 1.84 0.22
C GLU A 151 15.42 2.19 1.47
N GLU A 152 14.40 3.04 1.33
CA GLU A 152 13.50 3.38 2.45
C GLU A 152 12.67 2.16 2.88
N LEU A 153 12.21 1.33 1.94
CA LEU A 153 11.49 0.10 2.27
C LEU A 153 12.35 -0.85 3.10
N GLU A 154 13.62 -1.05 2.73
CA GLU A 154 14.53 -1.89 3.50
C GLU A 154 14.86 -1.29 4.87
N LYS A 155 15.03 0.03 4.95
CA LYS A 155 15.23 0.71 6.24
C LYS A 155 14.02 0.55 7.17
N GLN A 156 12.80 0.63 6.63
CA GLN A 156 11.58 0.44 7.41
C GLN A 156 11.39 -1.02 7.82
N ARG A 157 11.74 -1.98 6.95
CA ARG A 157 11.74 -3.41 7.29
C ARG A 157 12.69 -3.71 8.44
N GLU A 158 13.89 -3.15 8.41
CA GLU A 158 14.87 -3.34 9.47
C GLU A 158 14.42 -2.71 10.79
N LYS A 159 13.85 -1.50 10.75
CA LYS A 159 13.23 -0.88 11.93
C LYS A 159 12.10 -1.73 12.50
N ASN A 160 11.22 -2.28 11.66
CA ASN A 160 10.14 -3.14 12.10
C ASN A 160 10.68 -4.41 12.77
N ARG A 161 11.70 -5.04 12.20
CA ARG A 161 12.35 -6.21 12.81
C ARG A 161 12.96 -5.87 14.18
N GLN A 162 13.62 -4.72 14.31
CA GLN A 162 14.16 -4.26 15.58
C GLN A 162 13.07 -3.97 16.61
N LEU A 163 11.97 -3.35 16.20
CA LEU A 163 10.82 -3.09 17.05
C LEU A 163 10.15 -4.39 17.51
N GLU A 164 9.96 -5.36 16.61
CA GLU A 164 9.43 -6.69 16.96
C GLU A 164 10.30 -7.41 17.99
N THR A 165 11.62 -7.36 17.80
CA THR A 165 12.58 -7.93 18.77
C THR A 165 12.46 -7.24 20.12
N ARG A 166 12.39 -5.91 20.12
CA ARG A 166 12.28 -5.13 21.36
C ARG A 166 10.96 -5.36 22.09
N VAL A 167 9.86 -5.50 21.36
CA VAL A 167 8.55 -5.86 21.92
C VAL A 167 8.63 -7.21 22.61
N ASN A 168 9.19 -8.22 21.95
CA ASN A 168 9.34 -9.56 22.55
C ASN A 168 10.19 -9.53 23.83
N GLU A 169 11.33 -8.82 23.83
CA GLU A 169 12.16 -8.66 25.03
C GLU A 169 11.40 -8.00 26.18
N LEU A 170 10.65 -6.92 25.89
CA LEU A 170 9.87 -6.21 26.89
C LEU A 170 8.72 -7.05 27.43
N THR A 171 8.08 -7.85 26.58
CA THR A 171 7.02 -8.78 26.99
C THR A 171 7.54 -9.85 27.95
N GLU A 172 8.69 -10.45 27.64
CA GLU A 172 9.31 -11.43 28.55
C GLU A 172 9.76 -10.79 29.86
N LEU A 173 10.32 -9.58 29.82
CA LEU A 173 10.70 -8.85 31.03
C LEU A 173 9.48 -8.52 31.89
N LEU A 174 8.38 -8.06 31.29
CA LEU A 174 7.13 -7.79 32.01
C LEU A 174 6.61 -9.04 32.69
N LYS A 175 6.54 -10.16 31.97
CA LYS A 175 6.11 -11.45 32.53
C LYS A 175 6.98 -11.88 33.71
N HIS A 176 8.30 -11.71 33.62
CA HIS A 176 9.19 -12.01 34.74
C HIS A 176 8.91 -11.11 35.96
N ARG A 177 8.74 -9.80 35.75
CA ARG A 177 8.41 -8.86 36.83
C ARG A 177 7.04 -9.12 37.45
N GLU A 178 6.05 -9.51 36.66
CA GLU A 178 4.73 -9.89 37.15
C GLU A 178 4.81 -11.10 38.09
N ASN A 179 5.60 -12.12 37.72
CA ASN A 179 5.84 -13.28 38.57
C ASN A 179 6.56 -12.91 39.88
N GLU A 180 7.57 -12.04 39.83
CA GLU A 180 8.24 -11.54 41.04
C GLU A 180 7.28 -10.79 41.96
N VAL A 181 6.46 -9.89 41.40
CA VAL A 181 5.45 -9.14 42.17
C VAL A 181 4.44 -10.08 42.80
N GLN A 182 4.02 -11.14 42.09
CA GLN A 182 3.10 -12.13 42.63
C GLN A 182 3.72 -12.91 43.79
N ALA A 183 4.96 -13.37 43.64
CA ALA A 183 5.68 -14.07 44.71
C ALA A 183 5.87 -13.18 45.95
N LEU A 184 6.21 -11.90 45.76
CA LEU A 184 6.32 -10.95 46.86
C LEU A 184 4.98 -10.69 47.57
N LYS A 185 3.87 -10.64 46.82
CA LYS A 185 2.53 -10.51 47.42
C LYS A 185 2.18 -11.72 48.29
N GLU A 186 2.49 -12.93 47.83
CA GLU A 186 2.26 -14.16 48.59
C GLU A 186 3.10 -14.19 49.87
N GLU A 187 4.36 -13.76 49.78
CA GLU A 187 5.25 -13.65 50.94
C GLU A 187 4.75 -12.62 51.95
N VAL A 188 4.30 -11.44 51.49
CA VAL A 188 3.71 -10.41 52.36
C VAL A 188 2.48 -10.95 53.08
N ASN A 189 1.59 -11.65 52.37
CA ASN A 189 0.40 -12.25 52.99
C ASN A 189 0.77 -13.30 54.04
N ARG A 190 1.81 -14.12 53.78
CA ARG A 190 2.31 -15.10 54.75
C ARG A 190 2.82 -14.41 56.01
N LEU A 191 3.67 -13.40 55.87
CA LEU A 191 4.23 -12.66 56.99
C LEU A 191 3.16 -11.92 57.79
N GLN A 192 2.13 -11.39 57.13
CA GLN A 192 0.98 -10.78 57.82
C GLN A 192 0.23 -11.79 58.69
N ASN A 193 -0.03 -12.99 58.17
CA ASN A 193 -0.71 -14.05 58.93
C ASN A 193 0.14 -14.52 60.12
N GLU A 194 1.45 -14.69 59.94
CA GLU A 194 2.38 -15.04 61.02
C GLU A 194 2.43 -13.95 62.10
N LEU A 195 2.49 -12.68 61.69
CA LEU A 195 2.46 -11.55 62.61
C LEU A 195 1.15 -11.53 63.42
N GLU A 196 0.01 -11.73 62.77
CA GLU A 196 -1.29 -11.78 63.45
C GLU A 196 -1.36 -12.93 64.47
N ALA A 197 -0.86 -14.11 64.10
CA ALA A 197 -0.77 -15.26 65.01
C ALA A 197 0.12 -14.96 66.22
N LYS A 198 1.31 -14.38 65.99
CA LYS A 198 2.23 -13.99 67.06
C LYS A 198 1.66 -12.89 67.96
N SER A 199 0.93 -11.93 67.41
CA SER A 199 0.22 -10.93 68.22
C SER A 199 -0.87 -11.56 69.10
N LYS A 200 -1.61 -12.56 68.61
CA LYS A 200 -2.60 -13.30 69.43
C LYS A 200 -1.94 -14.09 70.56
N GLU A 201 -0.84 -14.80 70.26
CA GLU A 201 -0.03 -15.50 71.26
C GLU A 201 0.50 -14.53 72.33
N LEU A 202 1.04 -13.39 71.91
CA LEU A 202 1.55 -12.36 72.82
C LEU A 202 0.45 -11.82 73.73
N ASN A 203 -0.73 -11.49 73.20
CA ASN A 203 -1.85 -11.02 74.00
C ASN A 203 -2.30 -12.06 75.03
N THR A 204 -2.36 -13.34 74.64
CA THR A 204 -2.68 -14.44 75.56
C THR A 204 -1.63 -14.55 76.67
N CYS A 205 -0.34 -14.40 76.34
CA CYS A 205 0.74 -14.39 77.32
C CYS A 205 0.65 -13.20 78.28
N ILE A 206 0.30 -12.01 77.80
CA ILE A 206 0.08 -10.82 78.62
C ILE A 206 -1.07 -11.05 79.60
N ASP A 207 -2.20 -11.60 79.13
CA ASP A 207 -3.34 -11.93 79.99
C ASP A 207 -3.00 -12.95 81.06
N ASN A 208 -2.28 -14.01 80.71
CA ASN A 208 -1.82 -15.02 81.67
C ASN A 208 -0.89 -14.42 82.73
N ASN A 209 0.05 -13.55 82.32
CA ASN A 209 0.93 -12.85 83.27
C ASN A 209 0.15 -11.93 84.21
N ARG A 210 -0.89 -11.24 83.71
CA ARG A 210 -1.79 -10.43 84.53
C ARG A 210 -2.51 -11.29 85.58
N LEU A 211 -3.10 -12.41 85.18
CA LEU A 211 -3.79 -13.33 86.10
C LEU A 211 -2.85 -13.92 87.16
N LEU A 212 -1.62 -14.27 86.76
CA LEU A 212 -0.60 -14.73 87.70
C LEU A 212 -0.24 -13.65 88.72
N LYS A 213 -0.07 -12.39 88.28
CA LYS A 213 0.18 -11.26 89.18
C LYS A 213 -0.96 -11.05 90.17
N GLU A 214 -2.20 -11.05 89.71
CA GLU A 214 -3.40 -10.94 90.58
C GLU A 214 -3.44 -12.07 91.62
N ARG A 215 -3.08 -13.30 91.23
CA ARG A 215 -3.02 -14.45 92.13
C ARG A 215 -1.90 -14.31 93.18
N ILE A 216 -0.72 -13.83 92.78
CA ILE A 216 0.39 -13.55 93.70
C ILE A 216 -0.02 -12.47 94.70
N ASP A 217 -0.62 -11.38 94.24
CA ASP A 217 -1.10 -10.30 95.11
C ASP A 217 -2.16 -10.81 96.11
N GLY A 218 -3.04 -11.71 95.66
CA GLY A 218 -4.01 -12.40 96.53
C GLY A 218 -3.35 -13.28 97.59
N PHE A 219 -2.36 -14.09 97.22
CA PHE A 219 -1.61 -14.90 98.18
C PHE A 219 -0.86 -14.03 99.20
N MET A 220 -0.24 -12.94 98.76
CA MET A 220 0.45 -12.00 99.65
C MET A 220 -0.51 -11.39 100.68
N LYS A 221 -1.71 -10.95 100.26
CA LYS A 221 -2.74 -10.45 101.19
C LYS A 221 -3.15 -11.50 102.23
N ASN A 222 -3.34 -12.75 101.81
CA ASN A 222 -3.68 -13.83 102.72
C ASN A 222 -2.55 -14.14 103.71
N LEU A 223 -1.28 -14.14 103.25
CA LEU A 223 -0.12 -14.31 104.12
C LEU A 223 -0.03 -13.20 105.18
N TYR A 224 -0.22 -11.93 104.77
CA TYR A 224 -0.24 -10.82 105.73
C TYR A 224 -1.32 -10.99 106.79
N LYS A 225 -2.53 -11.42 106.39
CA LYS A 225 -3.62 -11.69 107.33
C LYS A 225 -3.29 -12.82 108.31
N VAL A 226 -2.74 -13.94 107.84
CA VAL A 226 -2.34 -15.07 108.71
C VAL A 226 -1.23 -14.65 109.68
N LEU A 227 -0.25 -13.86 109.23
CA LEU A 227 0.80 -13.33 110.10
C LEU A 227 0.22 -12.42 111.19
N GLU A 228 -0.77 -11.59 110.86
CA GLU A 228 -1.48 -10.75 111.82
C GLU A 228 -2.27 -11.59 112.85
N GLU A 229 -2.98 -12.62 112.40
CA GLU A 229 -3.70 -13.56 113.27
C GLU A 229 -2.75 -14.33 114.22
N LEU A 230 -1.60 -14.81 113.72
CA LEU A 230 -0.58 -15.46 114.54
C LEU A 230 0.02 -14.50 115.57
N GLN A 231 0.33 -13.26 115.18
CA GLN A 231 0.84 -12.23 116.08
C GLN A 231 -0.16 -11.92 117.20
N ASN A 232 -1.44 -11.82 116.87
CA ASN A 232 -2.51 -11.61 117.85
C ASN A 232 -2.65 -12.80 118.82
N THR A 233 -2.51 -14.03 118.31
CA THR A 233 -2.55 -15.25 119.13
C THR A 233 -1.37 -15.32 120.11
N ILE A 234 -0.15 -14.96 119.65
CA ILE A 234 1.04 -14.88 120.50
C ILE A 234 0.90 -13.81 121.59
N ASN A 235 0.23 -12.69 121.29
CA ASN A 235 0.05 -11.59 122.25
C ASN A 235 -1.06 -11.85 123.29
N THR A 236 -1.90 -12.87 123.11
CA THR A 236 -3.09 -13.14 123.96
C THR A 236 -3.03 -14.48 124.73
N GLY A 237 -2.02 -15.32 124.50
CA GLY A 237 -1.72 -16.51 125.29
C GLY A 237 -0.51 -16.31 126.20
#